data_AF-A0A831LLG6-F1
#
_entry.id   AF-A0A831LLG6-F1
#
_cell.length_a   1.000
_cell.length_b   1.000
_cell.length_c   1.000
_cell.angle_alpha   90.00
_cell.angle_beta   90.00
_cell.angle_gamma   90.00
#
_symmetry.space_group_name_H-M   'P 1'
#
loop_
_entity.id
_entity.type
_entity.pdbx_description
1 polymer ?
#
loop_
_entity_poly.entity_id
_entity_poly.type
_entity_poly.pdbx_seq_one_letter_code
_entity_poly.pdbx_strand_id
1 'polypeptide(L)' 'MEVADWKGFLDEKVDKFNRPEFIESDPIQVPKQFTQKENIEVAAFLTATISWGNRAA' A
#
# COMPACT_ATOMS: atom_id res chain seq x y z
N MET A 1 -17.04 11.96 -27.07
CA MET A 1 -15.88 11.60 -26.22
C MET A 1 -16.37 10.43 -25.39
N GLU A 2 -15.88 9.22 -25.66
CA GLU A 2 -16.21 8.04 -24.87
C GLU A 2 -15.85 8.34 -23.41
N VAL A 3 -16.82 8.25 -22.51
CA VAL A 3 -16.53 8.31 -21.08
C VAL A 3 -15.80 7.02 -20.77
N ALA A 4 -14.48 7.10 -20.57
CA ALA A 4 -13.71 5.94 -20.15
C ALA A 4 -14.39 5.35 -18.89
N ASP A 5 -14.70 4.06 -18.92
CA ASP A 5 -15.22 3.34 -17.77
C ASP A 5 -14.11 3.15 -16.73
N TRP A 6 -13.78 4.25 -16.07
CA TRP A 6 -12.76 4.31 -15.04
C TRP A 6 -13.12 3.43 -13.85
N LYS A 7 -14.42 3.25 -13.58
CA LYS A 7 -14.86 2.39 -12.50
C LYS A 7 -14.53 0.94 -12.82
N GLY A 8 -14.95 0.43 -13.98
CA GLY A 8 -14.64 -0.94 -14.40
C GLY A 8 -13.14 -1.21 -14.46
N PHE A 9 -12.37 -0.25 -14.99
CA PHE A 9 -10.91 -0.34 -14.99
C PHE A 9 -10.31 -0.42 -13.58
N LEU A 10 -10.74 0.45 -12.65
CA LEU A 10 -10.23 0.45 -11.28
C LEU A 10 -10.65 -0.81 -10.50
N ASP A 11 -11.88 -1.30 -10.71
CA ASP A 11 -12.39 -2.55 -10.13
C ASP A 11 -11.53 -3.74 -10.59
N GLU A 12 -11.20 -3.84 -11.89
CA GLU A 12 -10.28 -4.89 -12.41
C GLU A 12 -8.90 -4.81 -11.76
N LYS A 13 -8.37 -3.60 -11.53
CA LYS A 13 -7.05 -3.43 -10.88
C LYS A 13 -7.10 -3.82 -9.40
N VAL A 14 -8.16 -3.49 -8.68
CA VAL A 14 -8.36 -3.95 -7.30
C VAL A 14 -8.40 -5.47 -7.26
N ASP A 15 -9.19 -6.09 -8.14
CA ASP A 15 -9.29 -7.55 -8.22
C ASP A 15 -7.95 -8.21 -8.55
N LYS A 16 -7.09 -7.55 -9.34
CA LYS A 16 -5.76 -8.06 -9.70
C LYS A 16 -4.73 -7.89 -8.57
N PHE A 17 -4.68 -6.72 -7.94
CA PHE A 17 -3.57 -6.33 -7.07
C PHE A 17 -3.88 -6.35 -5.57
N ASN A 18 -5.15 -6.44 -5.17
CA ASN A 18 -5.50 -6.57 -3.75
C ASN A 18 -5.33 -8.02 -3.29
N ARG A 19 -4.07 -8.43 -3.09
CA ARG A 19 -3.68 -9.76 -2.59
C ARG A 19 -2.86 -9.63 -1.31
N PRO A 20 -3.12 -10.44 -0.27
CA PRO A 20 -2.32 -10.42 0.97
C PRO A 20 -0.84 -10.70 0.75
N GLU A 21 -0.49 -11.46 -0.30
CA GLU A 21 0.90 -11.80 -0.68
C GLU A 21 1.77 -10.55 -0.88
N PHE A 22 1.20 -9.45 -1.38
CA PHE A 22 1.95 -8.19 -1.54
C PHE A 22 2.38 -7.59 -0.20
N ILE A 23 1.72 -7.94 0.90
CA ILE A 23 2.10 -7.47 2.23
C ILE A 23 3.42 -8.13 2.66
N GLU A 24 3.76 -9.33 2.18
CA GLU A 24 4.96 -10.06 2.62
C GLU A 24 6.26 -9.29 2.36
N SER A 25 6.32 -8.60 1.23
CA SER A 25 7.48 -7.80 0.80
C SER A 25 7.29 -6.29 0.97
N ASP A 26 6.08 -5.81 1.23
CA ASP A 26 5.80 -4.37 1.31
C ASP A 26 6.30 -3.78 2.66
N PRO A 27 6.96 -2.61 2.64
CA PRO A 27 7.40 -1.91 3.85
C PRO A 27 6.31 -1.65 4.89
N ILE A 28 5.01 -1.70 4.53
CA ILE A 28 3.85 -1.61 5.43
C ILE A 28 3.84 -2.66 6.55
N GLN A 29 4.68 -3.69 6.48
CA GLN A 29 4.91 -4.59 7.60
C GLN A 29 5.59 -3.92 8.80
N VAL A 30 6.48 -2.96 8.55
CA VAL A 30 7.32 -2.36 9.59
C VAL A 30 6.48 -1.72 10.71
N PRO A 31 5.46 -0.89 10.44
CA PRO A 31 4.61 -0.34 11.51
C PRO A 31 3.85 -1.41 12.31
N LYS A 32 3.50 -2.54 11.67
CA LYS A 32 2.78 -3.64 12.34
C LYS A 32 3.65 -4.42 13.35
N GLN A 33 4.96 -4.21 13.34
CA GLN A 33 5.87 -4.84 14.31
C GLN A 33 5.87 -4.15 15.68
N PHE A 34 5.21 -2.99 15.80
CA PHE A 34 5.15 -2.20 17.03
C PHE A 34 3.76 -2.30 17.69
N THR A 35 3.72 -2.19 19.02
CA THR A 35 2.49 -2.23 19.82
C THR A 35 2.14 -0.89 20.46
N GLN A 36 3.14 -0.04 20.73
CA GLN A 36 2.94 1.32 21.23
C GLN A 36 2.51 2.22 20.07
N LYS A 37 1.45 3.01 20.30
CA LYS A 37 0.80 3.82 19.27
C LYS A 37 1.76 4.83 18.63
N GLU A 38 2.57 5.48 19.46
CA GLU A 38 3.55 6.48 19.07
C GLU A 38 4.60 5.88 18.11
N ASN A 39 5.05 4.65 18.41
CA ASN A 39 6.01 3.95 17.56
C ASN A 39 5.39 3.52 16.23
N ILE A 40 4.12 3.09 16.24
CA ILE A 40 3.38 2.77 15.01
C ILE A 40 3.26 4.02 14.13
N GLU A 41 2.91 5.16 14.70
CA GLU A 41 2.76 6.43 13.98
C GLU A 41 4.08 6.89 13.35
N VAL A 42 5.17 6.91 14.12
CA VAL A 42 6.49 7.30 13.62
C VAL A 42 6.99 6.33 12.56
N ALA A 43 6.89 5.02 12.79
CA ALA A 43 7.30 4.01 11.83
C ALA A 43 6.47 4.08 10.54
N ALA A 44 5.16 4.28 10.64
CA ALA A 44 4.27 4.42 9.48
C ALA A 44 4.61 5.67 8.65
N PHE A 45 4.89 6.80 9.31
CA PHE A 45 5.29 8.03 8.64
C PHE A 45 6.59 7.86 7.86
N LEU A 46 7.62 7.29 8.49
CA LEU A 46 8.90 7.02 7.84
C LEU A 46 8.76 6.02 6.70
N THR A 47 8.02 4.93 6.92
CA THR A 47 7.73 3.91 5.91
C THR A 47 7.06 4.52 4.69
N ALA A 48 6.04 5.36 4.87
CA ALA A 48 5.33 6.02 3.77
C ALA A 48 6.25 6.99 3.00
N THR A 49 7.11 7.72 3.72
CA THR A 49 8.05 8.68 3.13
C THR A 49 9.12 7.99 2.28
N ILE A 50 9.73 6.92 2.78
CA ILE A 50 10.82 6.20 2.10
C ILE A 50 10.29 5.35 0.94
N SER A 51 9.09 4.79 1.09
CA SER A 51 8.48 3.96 0.04
C SER A 51 7.98 4.77 -1.16
N TRP A 52 7.91 6.10 -1.05
CA TRP A 52 7.49 6.94 -2.16
C TRP A 52 8.49 6.82 -3.32
N GLY A 53 8.03 6.28 -4.46
CA GLY A 53 8.85 6.15 -5.66
C GLY A 53 9.74 4.92 -5.71
N ASN A 54 9.71 4.05 -4.69
CA ASN A 54 10.51 2.83 -4.62
C ASN A 54 9.78 1.63 -3.99
N ARG A 55 8.44 1.58 -4.08
CA ARG A 55 7.74 0.33 -3.80
C ARG A 55 8.07 -0.66 -4.92
N ALA A 56 8.80 -1.72 -4.59
CA ALA A 56 8.97 -2.84 -5.51
C ALA A 56 7.58 -3.41 -5.82
N ALA A 57 7.21 -3.38 -7.10
CA ALA A 57 5.94 -3.90 -7.61
C ALA A 57 6.00 -5.43 -7.78
#